data_AF-A0A9R0WUQ3-F1
#
_entry.id   AF-A0A9R0WUQ3-F1
#
_cell.length_a   1.000
_cell.length_b   1.000
_cell.length_c   1.000
_cell.angle_alpha   90.00
_cell.angle_beta   90.00
_cell.angle_gamma   90.00
#
_symmetry.space_group_name_H-M   'P 1'
#
loop_
_entity.id
_entity.type
_entity.pdbx_description
1 polymer ?
#
loop_
_entity_poly.entity_id
_entity_poly.type
_entity_poly.pdbx_seq_one_letter_code
_entity_poly.pdbx_strand_id
1 'polypeptide(L)' 'MAEMVVENGITGGAELRELLQRFLSLNSARYHHLILRAFADVWEELFAGDPTQMLKQKQKRPAVSPAGHSARASS' A
#
# COMPACT_ATOMS: atom_id res chain seq x y z
N MET A 1 10.27 -13.55 -1.10
CA MET A 1 9.48 -13.26 -2.32
C MET A 1 9.02 -11.82 -2.31
N ALA A 2 8.33 -11.37 -1.26
CA ALA A 2 7.89 -9.97 -1.12
C ALA A 2 9.04 -8.94 -1.28
N GLU A 3 10.15 -9.10 -0.55
CA GLU A 3 11.30 -8.18 -0.66
C GLU A 3 11.88 -8.11 -2.09
N MET A 4 12.01 -9.24 -2.78
CA MET A 4 12.52 -9.29 -4.16
C MET A 4 11.58 -8.61 -5.17
N VAL A 5 10.26 -8.67 -4.93
CA VAL A 5 9.25 -8.02 -5.80
C VAL A 5 9.32 -6.50 -5.64
N VAL A 6 9.49 -6.01 -4.41
CA VAL A 6 9.64 -4.59 -4.10
C VAL A 6 10.98 -4.03 -4.61
N GLU A 7 12.08 -4.77 -4.45
CA GLU A 7 13.41 -4.39 -4.95
C GLU A 7 13.47 -4.29 -6.48
N ASN A 8 12.68 -5.10 -7.21
CA ASN A 8 12.58 -5.02 -8.67
C ASN A 8 11.61 -3.91 -9.16
N GLY A 9 11.05 -3.10 -8.26
CA GLY A 9 10.18 -1.98 -8.61
C GLY A 9 8.74 -2.38 -8.97
N ILE A 10 8.33 -3.62 -8.70
CA ILE A 10 6.96 -4.09 -8.94
C ILE A 10 6.06 -3.50 -7.84
N THR A 11 5.52 -2.32 -8.12
CA THR A 11 4.70 -1.50 -7.21
C THR A 11 3.23 -1.45 -7.65
N GLY A 12 2.90 -1.98 -8.83
CA GLY A 12 1.57 -2.01 -9.40
C GLY A 12 0.97 -3.42 -9.46
N GLY A 13 -0.33 -3.53 -9.20
CA GLY A 13 -1.05 -4.82 -9.29
C GLY A 13 -1.07 -5.44 -10.70
N ALA A 14 -0.76 -4.67 -11.76
CA ALA A 14 -0.60 -5.18 -13.12
C ALA A 14 0.72 -5.96 -13.30
N GLU A 15 1.85 -5.37 -12.89
CA GLU A 15 3.18 -5.99 -12.94
C GLU A 15 3.23 -7.31 -12.15
N LEU A 16 2.62 -7.33 -10.97
CA LEU A 16 2.54 -8.55 -10.16
C LEU A 16 1.74 -9.66 -10.86
N ARG A 17 0.70 -9.28 -11.62
CA ARG A 17 -0.14 -10.21 -12.36
C ARG A 17 0.60 -10.80 -13.56
N GLU A 18 1.39 -9.99 -14.27
CA GLU A 18 2.26 -10.48 -15.34
C GLU A 18 3.33 -11.43 -14.80
N LEU A 19 3.95 -11.09 -13.67
CA LEU A 19 4.92 -11.96 -13.01
C LEU A 19 4.31 -13.31 -12.62
N LEU A 20 3.11 -13.31 -12.03
CA LEU A 20 2.38 -14.53 -11.70
C LEU A 20 2.14 -15.39 -12.96
N GLN A 21 1.69 -14.79 -14.06
CA GLN A 21 1.46 -15.50 -15.32
C GLN A 21 2.73 -16.13 -15.88
N ARG A 22 3.87 -15.44 -15.79
CA ARG A 22 5.19 -15.99 -16.17
C ARG A 22 5.54 -17.22 -15.34
N PHE A 23 5.39 -17.14 -14.01
CA PHE A 23 5.68 -18.26 -13.11
C PHE A 23 4.77 -19.46 -13.36
N LEU A 24 3.47 -19.25 -13.59
CA LEU A 24 2.54 -20.33 -13.91
C LEU A 24 2.88 -20.99 -15.26
N SER A 25 3.31 -20.21 -16.25
CA SER A 25 3.68 -20.73 -17.58
C SER A 25 5.01 -21.51 -17.56
N LEU A 26 5.95 -21.10 -16.71
CA LEU A 26 7.27 -21.73 -16.58
C LEU A 26 7.26 -23.01 -15.73
N ASN A 27 6.22 -23.20 -14.92
CA ASN A 27 6.15 -24.30 -13.95
C ASN A 27 5.01 -25.27 -14.26
N SER A 28 5.26 -26.56 -14.00
CA SER A 28 4.21 -27.59 -14.09
C SER A 28 3.05 -27.29 -13.13
N ALA A 29 1.83 -27.68 -13.52
CA ALA A 29 0.60 -27.48 -12.74
C ALA A 29 0.69 -27.99 -11.29
N ARG A 30 1.51 -29.02 -11.04
CA ARG A 30 1.77 -29.53 -9.69
C ARG A 30 2.35 -28.48 -8.74
N TYR A 31 2.98 -27.42 -9.25
CA TYR A 31 3.58 -26.36 -8.43
C TYR A 31 2.71 -25.09 -8.37
N HIS A 32 1.67 -24.99 -9.18
CA HIS A 32 0.83 -23.79 -9.27
C HIS A 32 0.20 -23.42 -7.93
N HIS A 33 -0.20 -24.40 -7.13
CA HIS A 33 -0.77 -24.16 -5.80
C HIS A 33 0.22 -23.48 -4.84
N LEU A 34 1.52 -23.82 -4.90
CA LEU A 34 2.56 -23.17 -4.10
C LEU A 34 2.83 -21.75 -4.59
N ILE A 35 2.85 -21.56 -5.91
CA ILE A 35 3.05 -20.25 -6.55
C ILE A 35 1.91 -19.30 -6.16
N LEU A 36 0.66 -19.74 -6.31
CA LEU A 36 -0.53 -18.94 -5.96
C LEU A 36 -0.55 -18.56 -4.48
N ARG A 37 -0.17 -19.48 -3.59
CA ARG A 37 -0.11 -19.20 -2.15
C ARG A 37 0.91 -18.11 -1.82
N ALA A 38 2.13 -18.22 -2.37
CA ALA A 38 3.16 -17.22 -2.14
C ALA A 38 2.78 -15.84 -2.70
N PHE A 39 2.10 -15.78 -3.85
CA PHE A 39 1.61 -14.52 -4.42
C PHE A 39 0.44 -13.93 -3.63
N ALA A 40 -0.42 -14.75 -3.02
CA ALA A 40 -1.48 -14.28 -2.13
C ALA A 40 -0.91 -13.63 -0.87
N ASP A 41 0.11 -14.24 -0.25
CA ASP A 41 0.78 -13.67 0.92
C ASP A 41 1.39 -12.28 0.59
N VAL A 42 2.05 -12.15 -0.56
CA VAL A 42 2.61 -10.87 -1.06
C VAL A 42 1.51 -9.82 -1.32
N TRP A 43 0.35 -10.25 -1.83
CA TRP A 43 -0.77 -9.34 -2.08
C TRP A 43 -1.34 -8.77 -0.79
N GLU A 44 -1.50 -9.60 0.24
CA GLU A 44 -1.93 -9.17 1.57
C GLU A 44 -0.90 -8.20 2.17
N GLU A 45 0.39 -8.50 2.09
CA GLU A 45 1.44 -7.61 2.61
C GLU A 45 1.47 -6.24 1.89
N LEU A 46 1.24 -6.20 0.58
CA LEU A 46 1.28 -4.95 -0.21
C LEU A 46 -0.01 -4.13 -0.12
N PHE A 47 -1.18 -4.79 -0.07
CA PHE A 47 -2.49 -4.14 -0.25
C PHE A 47 -3.41 -4.23 0.97
N ALA A 48 -3.22 -5.15 1.91
CA ALA A 48 -4.03 -5.18 3.13
C ALA A 48 -3.75 -3.97 4.03
N GLY A 49 -2.68 -3.22 3.74
CA GLY A 49 -2.32 -1.98 4.41
C GLY A 49 -1.87 -2.27 5.84
N ASP A 50 -0.72 -1.73 6.23
CA ASP A 50 -0.45 -1.65 7.65
C ASP A 50 -1.56 -0.78 8.29
N PRO A 51 -2.44 -1.33 9.15
CA PRO A 51 -3.54 -0.55 9.74
C PRO A 51 -3.00 0.64 10.55
N THR A 52 -1.71 0.63 10.89
CA THR A 52 -1.05 1.76 11.57
C THR A 52 -0.82 2.98 10.68
N GLN A 53 -0.76 2.83 9.35
CA GLN A 53 -0.58 3.95 8.42
C GLN A 53 -1.88 4.74 8.17
N MET A 54 -3.05 4.10 8.31
CA MET A 54 -4.35 4.79 8.24
C MET A 54 -4.60 5.73 9.42
N LEU A 55 -4.03 5.46 10.60
CA LEU A 55 -4.12 6.34 11.77
C LEU A 55 -3.30 7.63 11.61
N LYS A 56 -2.29 7.64 10.74
CA LYS A 56 -1.38 8.78 10.57
C LYS A 56 -1.90 9.84 9.59
N GLN A 57 -2.79 9.48 8.67
CA GLN A 57 -3.35 10.41 7.68
C GLN A 57 -4.60 11.15 8.16
N LYS A 58 -5.30 10.64 9.18
CA LYS A 58 -6.52 11.27 9.74
C LYS A 58 -6.24 12.45 10.68
N GLN A 59 -4.96 12.80 10.93
CA GLN A 59 -4.52 13.90 11.80
C GLN A 59 -3.97 15.13 11.05
N LYS A 60 -4.19 15.25 9.73
CA LYS A 60 -3.98 16.51 9.01
C LYS A 60 -5.31 17.09 8.53
N ARG A 61 -6.21 17.41 9.48
CA ARG A 61 -7.23 18.45 9.24
C ARG A 61 -6.58 19.78 9.62
N PRO A 62 -6.43 20.75 8.70
CA PRO A 62 -6.05 22.09 9.11
C PRO A 62 -7.19 22.63 9.98
N ALA A 63 -6.86 23.04 11.19
CA ALA A 63 -7.77 23.82 12.02
C ALA A 63 -8.01 25.14 11.28
N VAL A 64 -9.10 25.20 10.52
CA VAL A 64 -9.72 26.44 10.10
C VAL A 64 -10.15 27.15 11.39
N SER A 65 -9.32 28.10 11.84
CA SER A 65 -9.75 29.10 12.81
C SER A 65 -10.70 30.05 12.09
N PRO A 66 -11.96 30.21 12.55
CA PRO A 66 -12.79 31.27 12.06
C PRO A 66 -12.29 32.61 12.63
N ALA A 67 -12.36 33.62 11.77
CA ALA A 67 -11.93 34.98 12.00
C ALA A 67 -12.59 35.66 13.22
N GLY A 68 -11.98 36.76 13.66
CA GLY A 68 -12.77 37.94 14.01
C GLY A 68 -12.51 38.56 15.38
N HIS A 69 -11.81 39.68 15.33
CA HIS A 69 -12.04 40.91 16.12
C HIS A 69 -11.91 40.84 17.65
N SER A 70 -10.91 41.55 18.17
CA SER A 70 -11.21 42.74 18.97
C SER A 70 -10.01 43.68 19.02
N ALA A 71 -10.15 44.81 18.37
CA ALA A 71 -9.36 46.00 18.66
C ALA A 71 -9.75 46.52 20.04
N ARG A 72 -8.78 46.86 20.90
CA ARG A 72 -8.96 47.98 21.81
C ARG A 72 -7.64 48.53 22.32
N ALA A 73 -7.54 49.84 22.17
CA ALA A 73 -6.46 50.73 22.52
C ALA A 73 -6.32 50.98 24.04
N SER A 74 -5.25 51.70 24.37
CA SER A 74 -5.09 52.61 25.53
C SER A 74 -4.71 51.90 26.84
N SER A 75 -3.79 52.41 27.67
CA SER A 75 -3.03 53.67 27.74
C SER A 75 -1.76 53.43 28.57
#